data_AF-A0A8T0SH13-F1
#
_entry.id   AF-A0A8T0SH13-F1
#
_cell.length_a   1.000
_cell.length_b   1.000
_cell.length_c   1.000
_cell.angle_alpha   90.00
_cell.angle_beta   90.00
_cell.angle_gamma   90.00
#
_symmetry.space_group_name_H-M   'P 1'
#
loop_
_entity.id
_entity.type
_entity.pdbx_description
1 polymer ?
#
loop_
_entity_poly.entity_id
_entity_poly.type
_entity_poly.pdbx_seq_one_letter_code
_entity_poly.pdbx_strand_id
1 'polypeptide(L)'
;MADHESLLEYSQIVSLLFASEDEGFQFYNAYGLKKGFSVRRSYVEWDIGHNEMTLRKFVCNREGFREEKHMNRENKQRRPRGITCVGCRAKFVIARQRNTGQWYVKDFIDEYNHPLAPEDLSCLTTRF
;
A
#
# COMPACT_ATOMS: atom_id res chain seq x y z
N MET A 1 4.43 -4.98 25.85
CA MET A 1 4.83 -3.55 25.74
C MET A 1 4.75 -3.09 24.28
N ALA A 2 5.37 -3.82 23.34
CA ALA A 2 5.17 -3.60 21.90
C ALA A 2 3.70 -3.71 21.47
N ASP A 3 2.96 -4.63 22.09
CA ASP A 3 1.57 -4.96 21.73
C ASP A 3 0.59 -3.80 22.02
N HIS A 4 0.84 -3.03 23.08
CA HIS A 4 0.01 -1.87 23.41
C HIS A 4 0.29 -0.68 22.47
N GLU A 5 1.56 -0.46 22.11
CA GLU A 5 1.96 0.58 21.17
C GLU A 5 1.42 0.32 19.76
N SER A 6 1.50 -0.92 19.28
CA SER A 6 0.91 -1.33 17.99
C SER A 6 -0.62 -1.21 17.96
N LEU A 7 -1.30 -1.53 19.06
CA LEU A 7 -2.75 -1.35 19.16
C LEU A 7 -3.16 0.14 19.15
N LEU A 8 -2.40 0.99 19.84
CA LEU A 8 -2.63 2.44 19.81
C LEU A 8 -2.43 3.01 18.40
N GLU A 9 -1.33 2.66 17.73
CA GLU A 9 -1.06 3.10 16.35
C GLU A 9 -2.18 2.64 15.40
N TYR A 10 -2.59 1.37 15.49
CA TYR A 10 -3.72 0.85 14.72
C TYR A 10 -4.98 1.69 14.94
N SER A 11 -5.36 1.92 16.20
CA SER A 11 -6.57 2.68 16.55
C SER A 11 -6.55 4.12 16.01
N GLN A 12 -5.38 4.77 16.02
CA GLN A 12 -5.21 6.11 15.48
C GLN A 12 -5.38 6.13 13.97
N ILE A 13 -4.74 5.18 13.27
CA ILE A 13 -4.77 5.10 11.81
C ILE A 13 -6.18 4.82 11.30
N VAL A 14 -6.89 3.84 11.88
CA VAL A 14 -8.24 3.50 11.40
C VAL A 14 -9.28 4.59 11.65
N SER A 15 -8.97 5.55 12.53
CA SER A 15 -9.84 6.70 12.83
C SER A 15 -9.61 7.89 11.90
N LEU A 16 -8.63 7.82 11.00
CA LEU A 16 -8.30 8.92 10.09
C LEU A 16 -9.37 9.11 9.00
N LEU A 17 -9.54 10.38 8.64
CA LEU A 17 -10.38 10.84 7.55
C LEU A 17 -9.55 11.68 6.60
N PHE A 18 -9.86 11.60 5.31
CA PHE A 18 -9.18 12.35 4.25
C PHE A 18 -10.20 13.06 3.36
N ALA A 19 -9.85 14.22 2.84
CA ALA A 19 -10.66 14.95 1.89
C ALA A 19 -10.60 14.35 0.48
N SER A 20 -9.54 13.60 0.15
CA SER A 20 -9.34 13.02 -1.18
C SER A 20 -8.61 11.67 -1.15
N GLU A 21 -8.69 10.92 -2.26
CA GLU A 21 -7.89 9.70 -2.45
C GLU A 21 -6.38 9.98 -2.36
N ASP A 22 -5.95 11.12 -2.91
CA ASP A 22 -4.53 11.46 -2.99
C ASP A 22 -3.97 11.80 -1.62
N GLU A 23 -4.73 12.48 -0.77
CA GLU A 23 -4.34 12.74 0.62
C GLU A 23 -4.17 11.42 1.41
N GLY A 24 -5.11 10.48 1.24
CA GLY A 24 -4.97 9.13 1.81
C GLY A 24 -3.75 8.38 1.29
N PHE A 25 -3.42 8.54 0.00
CA PHE A 25 -2.20 7.98 -0.59
C PHE A 25 -0.94 8.62 -0.02
N GLN A 26 -0.89 9.95 0.08
CA GLN A 26 0.26 10.68 0.63
C GLN A 26 0.53 10.29 2.08
N PHE A 27 -0.53 10.18 2.90
CA PHE A 27 -0.44 9.68 4.26
C PHE A 27 0.20 8.28 4.29
N TYR A 28 -0.35 7.32 3.55
CA TYR A 28 0.14 5.94 3.60
C TYR A 28 1.54 5.80 2.97
N ASN A 29 1.87 6.62 1.98
CA ASN A 29 3.21 6.66 1.41
C ASN A 29 4.24 7.20 2.42
N ALA A 30 3.91 8.25 3.17
CA ALA A 30 4.75 8.74 4.26
C ALA A 30 4.89 7.73 5.39
N TYR A 31 3.78 7.06 5.76
CA TYR A 31 3.79 5.95 6.71
C TYR A 31 4.72 4.82 6.24
N GLY A 32 4.60 4.41 4.98
CA GLY A 32 5.44 3.38 4.39
C GLY A 32 6.92 3.74 4.42
N LEU A 33 7.26 4.97 4.03
CA LEU A 33 8.63 5.47 4.10
C LEU A 33 9.16 5.40 5.54
N LYS A 34 8.43 5.91 6.53
CA LYS A 34 8.84 5.85 7.93
C LYS A 34 9.06 4.41 8.41
N LYS A 35 8.19 3.48 8.00
CA LYS A 35 8.30 2.05 8.33
C LYS A 35 9.32 1.31 7.48
N GLY A 36 9.87 1.90 6.42
CA GLY A 36 10.90 1.28 5.58
C GLY A 36 10.39 0.43 4.40
N PHE A 37 9.22 0.75 3.85
CA PHE A 37 8.71 0.15 2.61
C PHE A 37 8.07 1.18 1.67
N SER A 38 8.11 0.88 0.38
CA SER A 38 7.48 1.71 -0.66
C SER A 38 6.05 1.26 -0.95
N VAL A 39 5.15 2.22 -1.17
CA VAL A 39 3.72 2.00 -1.43
C VAL A 39 3.40 2.19 -2.92
N ARG A 40 2.44 1.41 -3.44
CA ARG A 40 1.79 1.66 -4.74
C ARG A 40 0.27 1.64 -4.62
N ARG A 41 -0.35 2.31 -5.59
CA ARG A 41 -1.78 2.20 -5.87
C ARG A 41 -2.07 0.85 -6.54
N SER A 42 -3.04 0.12 -6.01
CA SER A 42 -3.41 -1.22 -6.47
C SER A 42 -4.84 -1.20 -7.02
N TYR A 43 -5.78 -1.83 -6.33
CA TYR A 43 -7.18 -1.94 -6.74
C TYR A 43 -7.95 -0.62 -6.58
N VAL A 44 -8.95 -0.42 -7.44
CA VAL A 44 -9.94 0.66 -7.37
C VAL A 44 -11.32 0.08 -7.62
N GLU A 45 -12.29 0.53 -6.84
CA GLU A 45 -13.71 0.27 -7.07
C GLU A 45 -14.40 1.57 -7.48
N TRP A 46 -15.31 1.46 -8.44
CA TRP A 46 -16.08 2.57 -8.98
C TRP A 46 -17.57 2.28 -8.85
N ASP A 47 -18.35 3.29 -8.50
CA ASP A 47 -19.79 3.28 -8.66
C ASP A 47 -20.13 3.49 -10.14
N ILE A 48 -20.68 2.48 -10.78
CA ILE A 48 -21.02 2.51 -12.21
C ILE A 48 -22.15 3.53 -12.49
N GLY A 49 -23.04 3.77 -11.51
CA GLY A 49 -24.17 4.68 -11.70
C GLY A 49 -23.78 6.16 -11.72
N HIS A 50 -22.75 6.53 -10.97
CA HIS A 50 -22.31 7.92 -10.79
C HIS A 50 -20.90 8.20 -11.33
N ASN A 51 -20.20 7.17 -11.83
CA ASN A 51 -18.81 7.24 -12.28
C ASN A 51 -17.85 7.82 -11.22
N GLU A 52 -18.11 7.48 -9.95
CA GLU A 52 -17.36 7.97 -8.80
C GLU A 52 -16.55 6.85 -8.16
N MET A 53 -15.33 7.16 -7.73
CA MET A 53 -14.50 6.20 -6.99
C MET A 53 -15.09 5.96 -5.60
N THR A 54 -15.36 4.71 -5.26
CA THR A 54 -15.93 4.32 -3.96
C THR A 54 -14.89 3.74 -3.02
N LEU A 55 -13.85 3.10 -3.56
CA LEU A 55 -12.82 2.43 -2.77
C LEU A 55 -11.48 2.48 -3.48
N ARG A 56 -10.42 2.67 -2.69
CA ARG A 56 -9.05 2.58 -3.16
C ARG A 56 -8.21 1.71 -2.25
N LYS A 57 -7.42 0.80 -2.84
CA LYS A 57 -6.47 -0.06 -2.13
C LYS A 57 -5.03 0.35 -2.46
N PHE A 58 -4.24 0.54 -1.41
CA PHE A 58 -2.81 0.79 -1.44
C PHE A 58 -2.05 -0.35 -0.76
N VAL A 59 -0.87 -0.67 -1.29
CA VAL A 59 -0.15 -1.90 -0.95
C VAL A 59 1.35 -1.67 -0.97
N CYS A 60 2.11 -2.50 -0.26
CA CYS A 60 3.56 -2.56 -0.43
C CYS A 60 3.93 -2.93 -1.88
N ASN A 61 5.01 -2.38 -2.42
CA ASN A 61 5.53 -2.78 -3.75
C ASN A 61 5.93 -4.25 -3.83
N ARG A 62 6.22 -4.88 -2.69
CA ARG A 62 6.50 -6.32 -2.59
C ARG A 62 5.25 -7.19 -2.46
N GLU A 63 4.04 -6.62 -2.58
CA GLU A 63 2.77 -7.38 -2.64
C GLU A 63 2.73 -8.30 -3.87
N GLY A 64 2.11 -9.46 -3.71
CA GLY A 64 1.87 -10.43 -4.78
C GLY A 64 3.09 -11.26 -5.14
N PHE A 65 2.92 -12.13 -6.13
CA PHE A 65 3.97 -12.99 -6.65
C PHE A 65 4.10 -12.77 -8.15
N ARG A 66 5.33 -12.78 -8.66
CA ARG A 66 5.56 -12.67 -10.10
C ARG A 66 5.25 -14.02 -10.74
N GLU A 67 4.29 -14.04 -11.66
CA GLU A 67 3.90 -15.25 -12.37
C GLU A 67 5.09 -15.87 -13.15
N GLU A 68 5.17 -17.20 -13.17
CA GLU A 68 6.26 -17.97 -13.81
C GLU A 68 6.47 -17.61 -15.29
N LYS A 69 5.39 -17.30 -16.01
CA LYS A 69 5.42 -16.86 -17.41
C LYS A 69 6.21 -15.56 -17.64
N HIS A 70 6.47 -14.80 -16.57
CA HIS A 70 7.29 -13.59 -16.59
C HIS A 70 8.74 -13.80 -16.10
N MET A 71 9.09 -15.03 -15.68
CA MET A 71 10.45 -15.45 -15.34
C MET A 71 11.17 -16.01 -16.57
N ASN A 72 10.49 -16.84 -17.36
CA ASN A 72 11.07 -17.57 -18.50
C ASN A 72 10.65 -16.98 -19.86
N ARG A 73 10.90 -15.69 -20.11
CA ARG A 73 10.80 -15.13 -21.48
C ARG A 73 12.18 -15.08 -22.12
N GLU A 74 12.46 -16.05 -22.99
CA GLU A 74 13.71 -16.18 -23.74
C GLU A 74 14.00 -14.96 -24.66
N ASN A 75 12.96 -14.21 -25.07
CA ASN A 75 13.06 -13.10 -26.03
C ASN A 75 13.30 -11.69 -25.41
N LYS A 76 13.92 -11.56 -24.22
CA LYS A 76 14.18 -10.24 -23.60
C LYS A 76 15.62 -9.75 -23.82
N GLN A 77 15.77 -8.58 -24.45
CA GLN A 77 17.05 -7.86 -24.60
C GLN A 77 17.63 -7.31 -23.27
N ARG A 78 16.82 -7.22 -22.20
CA ARG A 78 17.25 -6.73 -20.89
C ARG A 78 17.19 -7.85 -19.86
N ARG A 79 18.23 -7.95 -19.01
CA ARG A 79 18.26 -8.90 -17.89
C ARG A 79 16.96 -8.82 -17.08
N PRO A 80 16.35 -9.95 -16.70
CA PRO A 80 15.19 -9.94 -15.82
C PRO A 80 15.53 -9.18 -14.53
N ARG A 81 14.72 -8.17 -14.17
CA ARG A 81 14.77 -7.59 -12.81
C ARG A 81 14.57 -8.71 -11.79
N GLY A 82 15.35 -8.70 -10.72
CA GLY A 82 15.22 -9.65 -9.60
C GLY A 82 13.80 -9.70 -9.07
N ILE A 83 13.44 -10.84 -8.46
CA ILE A 83 12.12 -11.05 -7.88
C ILE A 83 12.00 -10.19 -6.63
N THR A 84 11.27 -9.08 -6.71
CA THR A 84 11.05 -8.16 -5.58
C THR A 84 9.70 -8.38 -4.89
N CYS A 85 8.74 -9.02 -5.57
CA CYS A 85 7.42 -9.35 -5.03
C CYS A 85 7.47 -10.68 -4.27
N VAL A 86 7.30 -10.61 -2.95
CA VAL A 86 7.38 -11.76 -2.03
C VAL A 86 6.04 -12.11 -1.39
N GLY A 87 4.95 -11.51 -1.86
CA GLY A 87 3.62 -11.70 -1.27
C GLY A 87 3.38 -10.89 0.00
N CYS A 88 3.97 -9.69 0.12
CA CYS A 88 3.74 -8.83 1.28
C CYS A 88 2.24 -8.57 1.50
N ARG A 89 1.79 -8.63 2.76
CA ARG A 89 0.38 -8.48 3.15
C ARG A 89 0.00 -7.06 3.58
N ALA A 90 0.99 -6.20 3.82
CA ALA A 90 0.78 -4.81 4.19
C ALA A 90 -0.12 -4.08 3.18
N LYS A 91 -1.25 -3.57 3.67
CA LYS A 91 -2.27 -2.92 2.84
C LYS A 91 -2.99 -1.82 3.62
N PHE A 92 -3.46 -0.83 2.89
CA PHE A 92 -4.28 0.26 3.40
C PHE A 92 -5.41 0.51 2.41
N VAL A 93 -6.64 0.47 2.89
CA VAL A 93 -7.84 0.60 2.07
C VAL A 93 -8.63 1.78 2.59
N ILE A 94 -8.92 2.72 1.71
CA ILE A 94 -9.82 3.83 2.00
C ILE A 94 -11.10 3.67 1.19
N ALA A 95 -12.22 4.08 1.77
CA ALA A 95 -13.50 4.11 1.12
C ALA A 95 -14.14 5.50 1.23
N ARG A 96 -14.88 5.87 0.19
CA ARG A 96 -15.56 7.16 0.14
C ARG A 96 -16.94 7.05 0.79
N GLN A 97 -17.21 7.92 1.74
CA GLN A 97 -18.52 8.06 2.34
C GLN A 97 -19.43 8.85 1.40
N ARG A 98 -20.54 8.24 0.96
CA ARG A 98 -21.43 8.84 -0.05
C ARG A 98 -22.04 10.18 0.36
N ASN A 99 -22.36 10.35 1.65
CA ASN A 99 -23.09 11.53 2.12
C ASN A 99 -22.19 12.76 2.25
N THR A 100 -20.95 12.59 2.68
CA THR A 100 -20.00 13.69 2.97
C THR A 100 -18.95 13.84 1.88
N GLY A 101 -18.77 12.83 1.03
CA GLY A 101 -17.68 12.75 0.06
C GLY A 101 -16.30 12.49 0.67
N GLN A 102 -16.20 12.41 2.01
CA GLN A 102 -14.96 12.17 2.73
C GLN A 102 -14.51 10.72 2.59
N TRP A 103 -13.21 10.50 2.72
CA TRP A 103 -12.59 9.19 2.69
C TRP A 103 -12.25 8.74 4.10
N TYR A 104 -12.58 7.50 4.45
CA TYR A 104 -12.25 6.90 5.74
C TYR A 104 -11.46 5.62 5.54
N VAL A 105 -10.69 5.23 6.56
CA VAL A 105 -9.95 3.97 6.54
C VAL A 105 -10.91 2.80 6.73
N LYS A 106 -11.03 1.95 5.71
CA LYS A 106 -11.90 0.76 5.70
C LYS A 106 -11.16 -0.47 6.21
N ASP A 107 -9.89 -0.62 5.86
CA ASP A 107 -9.08 -1.78 6.22
C ASP A 107 -7.60 -1.40 6.25
N PHE A 108 -6.87 -1.88 7.26
CA PHE A 108 -5.46 -1.59 7.46
C PHE A 108 -4.76 -2.83 8.03
N ILE A 109 -3.68 -3.25 7.38
CA ILE A 109 -2.85 -4.37 7.82
C ILE A 109 -1.39 -3.90 7.82
N ASP A 110 -0.77 -3.94 9.00
CA ASP A 110 0.63 -3.60 9.24
C ASP A 110 1.51 -4.86 9.38
N GLU A 111 1.32 -5.84 8.49
CA GLU A 111 2.04 -7.12 8.53
C GLU A 111 2.94 -7.30 7.30
N TYR A 112 4.22 -7.57 7.57
CA TYR A 112 5.27 -7.75 6.57
C TYR A 112 5.82 -9.17 6.61
N ASN A 113 6.16 -9.69 5.44
CA ASN A 113 6.83 -10.99 5.29
C ASN A 113 8.25 -10.86 4.74
N HIS A 114 8.80 -9.65 4.79
CA HIS A 114 10.16 -9.33 4.38
C HIS A 114 10.76 -8.31 5.33
N PRO A 115 12.11 -8.24 5.43
CA PRO A 115 12.76 -7.18 6.17
C PRO A 115 12.37 -5.81 5.60
N LEU A 116 12.09 -4.88 6.51
CA LEU A 116 11.90 -3.47 6.23
C LEU A 116 13.27 -2.79 6.13
N ALA A 117 13.37 -1.74 5.32
CA ALA A 117 14.58 -0.96 5.25
C ALA A 117 14.80 -0.20 6.56
N PRO A 118 16.07 0.00 6.99
CA PRO A 118 16.38 0.93 8.06
C PRO A 118 15.84 2.32 7.74
N GLU A 119 15.45 3.07 8.77
CA GLU A 119 14.87 4.42 8.63
C GLU A 119 15.80 5.34 7.80
N ASP A 120 17.11 5.22 7.98
CA ASP A 120 18.16 5.97 7.25
C ASP A 120 18.23 5.65 5.74
N LEU A 121 17.68 4.52 5.29
CA LEU A 121 17.69 4.08 3.88
C LEU A 121 16.29 4.03 3.28
N SER A 122 15.26 4.45 4.03
CA SER A 122 13.87 4.47 3.59
C SER A 122 13.67 5.24 2.28
N CYS A 123 14.35 6.38 2.10
CA CYS A 123 14.30 7.20 0.89
C CYS A 123 14.84 6.48 -0.36
N LEU A 124 15.77 5.52 -0.22
CA LEU A 124 16.35 4.76 -1.33
C LEU A 124 15.43 3.63 -1.82
N THR A 125 14.39 3.27 -1.05
CA THR A 125 13.42 2.23 -1.44
C THR A 125 12.41 2.67 -2.51
N THR A 126 12.40 3.96 -2.88
CA THR A 126 11.51 4.52 -3.91
C THR A 126 11.91 4.20 -5.36
N ARG A 127 13.04 3.49 -5.59
CA ARG A 127 13.60 3.22 -6.92
C ARG A 127 13.43 1.79 -7.49
N PHE A 128 12.61 0.93 -6.89
CA PHE A 128 12.44 -0.47 -7.34
C PHE A 128 11.27 -0.69 -8.30
#